data_AF-A0A4P9YX88-F1
#
_entry.id   AF-A0A4P9YX88-F1
#
_cell.length_a   1.000
_cell.length_b   1.000
_cell.length_c   1.000
_cell.angle_alpha   90.00
_cell.angle_beta   90.00
_cell.angle_gamma   90.00
#
_symmetry.space_group_name_H-M   'P 1'
#
loop_
_entity.id
_entity.type
_entity.pdbx_description
1 polymer ?
#
loop_
_entity_poly.entity_id
_entity_poly.type
_entity_poly.pdbx_seq_one_letter_code
_entity_poly.pdbx_strand_id
1 'polypeptide(L)'
;QPVFGVPLERAIEVSRVKEGFECPAVVYRTIEYLEAKQAEHEEGIYRLSGMASGEYYDVHAVAGVLKMYLRELPINVLTRELHPHFLKVLG
;
A
#
# COMPACT_ATOMS: atom_id res chain seq x y z
N GLN A 1 -15.79 -8.84 3.89
CA GLN A 1 -16.00 -7.95 2.73
C GLN A 1 -14.67 -7.76 2.02
N PRO A 2 -14.64 -7.60 0.68
CA PRO A 2 -13.39 -7.36 -0.04
C PRO A 2 -12.79 -6.00 0.35
N VAL A 3 -11.46 -5.96 0.45
CA VAL A 3 -10.68 -4.72 0.65
C VAL A 3 -9.90 -4.39 -0.61
N PHE A 4 -9.48 -5.40 -1.37
CA PHE A 4 -8.80 -5.25 -2.66
C PHE A 4 -9.80 -5.12 -3.80
N GLY A 5 -9.45 -4.37 -4.85
CA GLY A 5 -10.29 -4.22 -6.04
C GLY A 5 -11.53 -3.34 -5.88
N VAL A 6 -11.70 -2.66 -4.75
CA VAL A 6 -12.87 -1.80 -4.46
C VAL A 6 -12.46 -0.32 -4.38
N PRO A 7 -13.40 0.63 -4.58
CA PRO A 7 -13.12 2.05 -4.41
C PRO A 7 -12.54 2.35 -3.02
N LEU A 8 -11.65 3.36 -2.96
CA LEU A 8 -10.91 3.68 -1.74
C LEU A 8 -11.83 4.01 -0.57
N GLU A 9 -12.90 4.76 -0.84
CA GLU A 9 -13.93 5.15 0.14
C GLU A 9 -14.56 3.90 0.75
N ARG A 10 -14.87 2.91 -0.10
CA ARG A 10 -15.43 1.65 0.36
C ARG A 10 -14.43 0.85 1.19
N ALA A 11 -13.17 0.80 0.78
CA ALA A 11 -12.12 0.14 1.57
C ALA A 11 -11.95 0.78 2.96
N ILE A 12 -12.03 2.12 3.06
CA ILE A 12 -11.96 2.87 4.33
C ILE A 12 -13.17 2.54 5.22
N GLU A 13 -14.39 2.53 4.67
CA GLU A 13 -15.59 2.21 5.44
C GLU A 13 -15.51 0.84 6.13
N VAL A 14 -15.01 -0.17 5.42
CA VAL A 14 -15.05 -1.56 5.89
C VAL A 14 -13.80 -1.96 6.69
N SER A 15 -12.73 -1.17 6.65
CA SER A 15 -11.44 -1.53 7.23
C SER A 15 -10.73 -0.42 8.00
N ARG A 16 -11.38 0.70 8.32
CA ARG A 16 -10.74 1.77 9.12
C ARG A 16 -10.23 1.26 10.46
N VAL A 17 -9.05 1.74 10.84
CA VAL A 17 -8.38 1.35 12.10
C VAL A 17 -8.94 2.12 13.30
N LYS A 18 -9.34 3.38 13.10
CA LYS A 18 -9.92 4.25 14.12
C LYS A 18 -10.87 5.26 13.48
N GLU A 19 -11.81 5.78 14.25
CA GLU A 19 -12.69 6.85 13.79
C GLU A 19 -11.89 8.11 13.42
N GLY A 20 -12.33 8.82 12.38
CA GLY A 20 -11.65 9.99 11.85
C GLY A 20 -10.35 9.71 11.09
N PHE A 21 -9.96 8.46 10.91
CA PHE A 21 -8.78 8.09 10.12
C PHE A 21 -9.20 7.51 8.76
N GLU A 22 -9.09 8.34 7.73
CA GLU A 22 -9.51 8.03 6.36
C GLU A 22 -8.46 7.23 5.59
N CYS A 23 -8.04 6.10 6.16
CA CYS A 23 -7.07 5.19 5.56
C CYS A 23 -7.49 3.73 5.79
N PRO A 24 -7.49 2.89 4.75
CA PRO A 24 -7.75 1.45 4.87
C PRO A 24 -6.72 0.77 5.80
N ALA A 25 -7.14 -0.22 6.59
CA ALA A 25 -6.23 -0.92 7.49
C ALA A 25 -5.04 -1.56 6.77
N VAL A 26 -5.22 -2.06 5.54
CA VAL A 26 -4.11 -2.67 4.78
C VAL A 26 -2.97 -1.68 4.51
N VAL A 27 -3.29 -0.42 4.18
CA VAL A 27 -2.27 0.62 3.97
C VAL A 27 -1.60 0.97 5.30
N TYR A 28 -2.39 1.22 6.34
CA TYR A 28 -1.87 1.57 7.66
C TYR A 28 -0.97 0.47 8.24
N ARG A 29 -1.45 -0.78 8.26
CA ARG A 29 -0.74 -1.91 8.89
C ARG A 29 0.51 -2.30 8.15
N THR A 30 0.52 -2.21 6.82
CA THR A 30 1.72 -2.51 6.03
C THR A 30 2.81 -1.49 6.30
N ILE A 31 2.47 -0.20 6.34
CA ILE A 31 3.42 0.87 6.69
C ILE A 31 3.90 0.73 8.14
N GLU A 32 2.98 0.56 9.09
CA GLU A 32 3.29 0.34 10.51
C GLU A 32 4.26 -0.84 10.71
N TYR A 33 4.02 -1.94 9.99
CA TYR A 33 4.90 -3.11 10.05
C TYR A 33 6.28 -2.81 9.46
N LEU A 34 6.36 -2.16 8.29
CA LEU A 34 7.62 -1.84 7.62
C LEU A 34 8.48 -0.89 8.46
N GLU A 35 7.87 0.13 9.07
CA GLU A 35 8.54 1.05 10.00
C GLU A 35 9.04 0.31 11.25
N ALA A 36 8.20 -0.55 11.85
CA ALA A 36 8.58 -1.34 13.03
C ALA A 36 9.72 -2.33 12.76
N LYS A 37 9.92 -2.72 11.50
CA LYS A 37 11.02 -3.59 11.05
C LYS A 37 12.23 -2.82 10.52
N GLN A 38 12.20 -1.49 10.54
CA GLN A 38 13.26 -0.65 9.97
C GLN A 38 13.56 -1.04 8.51
N ALA A 39 12.50 -1.33 7.73
CA ALA A 39 12.62 -1.85 6.38
C ALA A 39 13.30 -0.89 5.40
N GLU A 40 13.49 0.38 5.77
CA GLU A 40 14.33 1.34 5.05
C GLU A 40 15.81 0.93 5.00
N HIS A 41 16.25 0.06 5.91
CA HIS A 41 17.60 -0.51 5.90
C HIS A 41 17.69 -1.82 5.10
N GLU A 42 16.56 -2.39 4.68
CA GLU A 42 16.53 -3.61 3.88
C GLU A 42 16.90 -3.32 2.41
N GLU A 43 17.82 -4.11 1.87
CA GLU A 43 18.27 -3.89 0.49
C GLU A 43 17.13 -4.14 -0.49
N GLY A 44 16.82 -3.13 -1.31
CA GLY A 44 15.82 -3.29 -2.36
C GLY A 44 14.40 -3.47 -1.81
N ILE A 45 14.08 -2.92 -0.63
CA ILE A 45 12.70 -2.72 -0.19
C ILE A 45 11.86 -2.08 -1.31
N TYR A 46 10.64 -2.55 -1.50
CA TYR A 46 9.76 -2.25 -2.64
C TYR A 46 10.23 -2.69 -4.04
N ARG A 47 11.51 -3.06 -4.25
CA ARG A 47 12.03 -3.56 -5.53
C ARG A 47 12.04 -5.10 -5.60
N LEU A 48 12.59 -5.75 -4.59
CA LEU A 48 12.63 -7.21 -4.50
C LEU A 48 11.23 -7.76 -4.20
N SER A 49 10.96 -8.97 -4.70
CA SER A 49 9.73 -9.70 -4.39
C SER A 49 9.97 -10.58 -3.19
N GLY A 50 9.00 -10.65 -2.28
CA GLY A 50 9.11 -11.53 -1.13
C GLY A 50 9.16 -13.00 -1.55
N MET A 51 10.07 -13.74 -0.93
CA MET A 51 10.20 -15.17 -1.18
C MET A 51 9.36 -15.92 -0.13
N ALA A 52 8.69 -17.00 -0.53
CA ALA A 52 8.02 -17.91 0.40
C ALA A 52 9.03 -18.76 1.22
N SER A 53 10.23 -18.23 1.45
CA SER A 53 11.27 -18.91 2.22
C SER A 53 10.95 -18.75 3.70
N GLY A 54 10.14 -19.67 4.25
CA GLY A 54 10.11 -20.17 5.64
C GLY A 54 10.05 -19.20 6.85
N GLU A 55 10.55 -17.97 6.74
CA GLU A 55 10.46 -16.91 7.73
C GLU A 55 9.04 -16.37 7.72
N TYR A 56 8.36 -16.59 8.84
CA TYR A 56 7.15 -15.86 9.16
C TYR A 56 7.52 -14.37 9.15
N TYR A 57 7.00 -13.63 8.15
CA TYR A 57 7.02 -12.17 8.00
C TYR A 57 8.22 -11.52 7.25
N ASP A 58 8.40 -11.88 5.99
CA ASP A 58 9.26 -11.17 5.02
C ASP A 58 8.76 -9.74 4.73
N VAL A 59 9.60 -8.73 4.99
CA VAL A 59 9.33 -7.30 4.71
C VAL A 59 9.07 -7.03 3.22
N HIS A 60 9.69 -7.78 2.30
CA HIS A 60 9.42 -7.68 0.87
C HIS A 60 8.04 -8.23 0.52
N ALA A 61 7.54 -9.24 1.23
CA ALA A 61 6.17 -9.73 1.05
C ALA A 61 5.15 -8.68 1.51
N VAL A 62 5.36 -8.05 2.68
CA VAL A 62 4.48 -6.97 3.17
C VAL A 62 4.50 -5.75 2.26
N ALA A 63 5.69 -5.33 1.80
CA ALA A 63 5.81 -4.30 0.77
C ALA A 63 5.10 -4.69 -0.54
N GLY A 64 5.14 -5.98 -0.90
CA GLY A 64 4.38 -6.56 -1.99
C GLY A 64 2.87 -6.39 -1.83
N VAL A 65 2.33 -6.65 -0.64
CA VAL A 65 0.90 -6.48 -0.31
C VAL A 65 0.48 -5.02 -0.48
N LEU A 66 1.28 -4.05 0.02
CA LEU A 66 1.00 -2.62 -0.17
C LEU A 66 0.97 -2.23 -1.65
N LYS A 67 1.98 -2.65 -2.42
CA LYS A 67 2.03 -2.40 -3.87
C LYS A 67 0.83 -3.02 -4.61
N MET A 68 0.47 -4.24 -4.24
CA MET A 68 -0.66 -4.96 -4.84
C MET A 68 -1.97 -4.23 -4.56
N TYR A 69 -2.19 -3.79 -3.32
CA TYR A 69 -3.37 -3.02 -2.96
C TYR A 69 -3.52 -1.75 -3.81
N LEU A 70 -2.46 -0.94 -3.90
CA LEU A 70 -2.47 0.31 -4.67
C LEU A 70 -2.72 0.05 -6.17
N ARG A 71 -2.17 -1.04 -6.71
CA ARG A 71 -2.33 -1.43 -8.12
C ARG A 71 -3.76 -1.90 -8.43
N GLU A 72 -4.44 -2.51 -7.46
CA GLU A 72 -5.79 -3.05 -7.64
C GLU A 72 -6.90 -2.02 -7.38
N LEU A 73 -6.57 -0.79 -6.95
CA LEU A 73 -7.57 0.27 -6.82
C LEU A 73 -8.25 0.54 -8.18
N PRO A 74 -9.60 0.61 -8.24
CA PRO A 74 -10.32 0.93 -9.48
C PRO A 74 -9.95 2.30 -10.07
N ILE A 75 -9.56 3.24 -9.20
CA ILE A 75 -9.06 4.56 -9.55
C ILE A 75 -7.68 4.71 -8.93
N ASN A 76 -6.70 5.18 -9.72
CA ASN A 76 -5.35 5.45 -9.23
C ASN A 76 -5.40 6.42 -8.03
N VAL A 77 -4.55 6.22 -7.04
CA VAL A 77 -4.45 7.10 -5.85
C VAL A 77 -4.19 8.57 -6.20
N LEU A 78 -3.54 8.84 -7.33
CA LEU A 78 -3.31 10.19 -7.86
C LEU A 78 -4.49 10.73 -8.68
N THR A 79 -5.53 9.93 -8.89
CA THR A 79 -6.67 10.20 -9.78
C THR A 79 -6.26 10.51 -11.22
N ARG A 80 -7.25 10.62 -12.13
CA ARG A 80 -6.99 11.02 -13.52
C ARG A 80 -6.81 12.54 -13.65
N GLU A 81 -7.38 13.29 -12.73
CA GLU A 81 -7.42 14.75 -12.76
C GLU A 81 -6.05 15.35 -12.44
N LEU A 82 -5.28 14.74 -11.53
CA LEU A 82 -3.94 15.23 -11.21
C LEU A 82 -2.86 14.71 -12.17
N HIS A 83 -3.16 13.71 -13.00
CA HIS A 83 -2.16 13.12 -13.92
C HIS A 83 -1.42 14.17 -14.79
N PRO A 84 -2.08 15.17 -15.41
CA PRO A 84 -1.38 16.23 -16.15
C PRO A 84 -0.46 17.09 -15.28
N HIS A 85 -0.79 17.26 -13.99
CA HIS A 85 0.04 18.02 -13.05
C HIS A 85 1.31 17.26 -12.68
N PHE A 86 1.23 15.94 -12.49
CA PHE A 86 2.41 15.10 -12.27
C PHE A 86 3.35 15.09 -13.48
N LEU A 87 2.80 14.98 -14.70
CA LEU A 87 3.62 15.01 -15.92
C LEU A 87 4.40 16.31 -16.10
N LYS A 88 3.83 17.46 -15.68
CA LYS A 88 4.50 18.77 -15.76
C LYS A 88 5.76 18.86 -14.88
N VAL A 89 5.86 18.10 -13.80
CA VAL A 89 7.02 18.10 -12.89
C VAL A 89 8.13 17.16 -13.39
N LEU A 90 7.79 16.22 -14.28
CA LEU A 90 8.75 15.26 -14.86
C LEU A 90 9.45 15.81 -16.12
N GLY A 91 9.02 16.96 -16.64
CA GLY A 91 9.69 17.71 -17.71
C GLY A 91 10.49 18.89 -17.18
#